data_AF-A0A1Q7X3T5-F1
#
_entry.id   AF-A0A1Q7X3T5-F1
#
_cell.length_a   1.000
_cell.length_b   1.000
_cell.length_c   1.000
_cell.angle_alpha   90.00
_cell.angle_beta   90.00
_cell.angle_gamma   90.00
#
_symmetry.space_group_name_H-M   'P 1'
#
loop_
_entity.id
_entity.type
_entity.pdbx_description
1 polymer ?
#
loop_
_entity_poly.entity_id
_entity_poly.type
_entity_poly.pdbx_seq_one_letter_code
_entity_poly.pdbx_strand_id
1 'polypeptide(L)' 'MRIDEYKCVACGTMCGHGMVSHNFVKKMVDWVKEGRRTPAQAARYMARFCICGVFNTVRAEKLFEQARTRGA' A
#
# COMPACT_ATOMS: atom_id res chain seq x y z
N MET A 1 -2.13 1.47 -19.23
CA MET A 1 -2.52 1.53 -17.80
C MET A 1 -1.38 1.00 -16.96
N ARG A 2 -0.74 1.82 -16.10
CA ARG A 2 0.37 1.38 -15.24
C ARG A 2 -0.19 0.52 -14.10
N ILE A 3 0.27 -0.72 -14.00
CA ILE A 3 -0.24 -1.71 -13.04
C ILE A 3 -0.07 -1.26 -11.57
N ASP A 4 0.94 -0.43 -11.28
CA ASP A 4 1.14 0.19 -9.96
C ASP A 4 -0.03 1.07 -9.49
N GLU A 5 -0.72 1.74 -10.42
CA GLU A 5 -1.79 2.68 -10.09
C GLU A 5 -3.06 1.94 -9.63
N TYR A 6 -3.36 0.80 -10.26
CA TYR A 6 -4.44 -0.11 -9.84
C TYR A 6 -4.21 -0.63 -8.41
N LYS A 7 -2.96 -0.97 -8.05
CA LYS A 7 -2.61 -1.42 -6.69
C LYS A 7 -2.76 -0.29 -5.66
N CYS A 8 -2.46 0.95 -6.05
CA CYS A 8 -2.68 2.12 -5.19
C CYS A 8 -4.18 2.35 -4.92
N VAL A 9 -5.02 2.24 -5.95
CA VAL A 9 -6.48 2.34 -5.83
C VAL A 9 -7.07 1.19 -4.99
N ALA A 10 -6.55 -0.03 -5.16
CA ALA A 10 -6.95 -1.18 -4.33
C ALA A 10 -6.58 -0.97 -2.86
N CYS A 11 -5.44 -0.34 -2.56
CA CYS A 11 -5.07 0.04 -1.20
C CYS A 11 -5.90 1.21 -0.63
N GLY A 12 -6.23 2.22 -1.44
CA GLY A 12 -7.08 3.34 -1.02
C GLY A 12 -8.51 2.92 -0.67
N THR A 13 -9.08 2.01 -1.47
CA THR A 13 -10.45 1.48 -1.26
C THR A 13 -10.59 0.50 -0.10
N MET A 14 -9.48 0.00 0.46
CA MET A 14 -9.50 -0.85 1.68
C MET A 14 -9.79 -0.06 2.96
N CYS A 15 -9.66 1.26 2.95
CA CYS A 15 -10.12 2.11 4.04
C CYS A 15 -11.57 2.52 3.74
N GLY A 16 -12.54 1.94 4.44
CA GLY A 16 -13.97 2.19 4.19
C GLY A 16 -14.41 3.66 4.29
N HIS A 17 -13.55 4.56 4.77
CA HIS A 17 -13.80 6.00 4.91
C HIS A 17 -12.89 6.88 4.04
N GLY A 18 -12.10 6.29 3.12
CA GLY A 18 -11.26 7.05 2.19
C GLY A 18 -10.13 7.87 2.82
N MET A 19 -9.76 7.59 4.08
CA MET A 19 -8.69 8.33 4.79
C MET A 19 -7.27 7.99 4.33
N VAL A 20 -7.11 6.95 3.50
CA VAL A 20 -5.84 6.57 2.92
C VAL A 20 -5.69 7.22 1.55
N SER A 21 -4.91 8.30 1.48
CA SER A 21 -4.64 9.01 0.22
C SER A 21 -3.84 8.15 -0.76
N HIS A 22 -4.19 8.16 -2.05
CA HIS A 22 -3.44 7.49 -3.11
C HIS A 22 -1.98 7.95 -3.20
N ASN A 23 -1.71 9.23 -2.90
CA ASN A 23 -0.35 9.78 -2.86
C ASN A 23 0.51 9.13 -1.77
N PHE A 24 -0.12 8.81 -0.63
CA PHE A 24 0.57 8.11 0.45
C PHE A 24 0.91 6.68 0.06
N VAL A 25 0.00 5.98 -0.63
CA VAL A 25 0.28 4.63 -1.13
C VAL A 25 1.43 4.63 -2.11
N LYS A 26 1.46 5.58 -3.05
CA LYS A 26 2.55 5.72 -4.02
C LYS A 26 3.90 5.90 -3.31
N LYS A 27 3.96 6.79 -2.32
CA LYS A 27 5.17 6.99 -1.50
C LYS A 27 5.60 5.73 -0.75
N MET A 28 4.64 4.94 -0.24
CA MET A 28 4.96 3.64 0.39
C MET A 28 5.50 2.64 -0.62
N VAL A 29 4.96 2.59 -1.84
CA VAL A 29 5.49 1.74 -2.92
C VAL A 29 6.92 2.13 -3.26
N ASP A 30 7.20 3.43 -3.41
CA ASP A 30 8.55 3.93 -3.71
C ASP A 30 9.54 3.54 -2.61
N TRP A 31 9.17 3.70 -1.33
CA TRP A 31 10.00 3.29 -0.20
C TRP A 31 10.24 1.78 -0.12
N VAL A 32 9.26 0.97 -0.53
CA VAL A 32 9.42 -0.49 -0.60
C VAL A 32 10.33 -0.89 -1.76
N LYS A 33 10.24 -0.19 -2.90
CA LYS A 33 11.13 -0.40 -4.06
C LYS A 33 12.57 0.02 -3.78
N GLU A 34 12.76 1.14 -3.08
CA GLU A 34 14.07 1.63 -2.62
C GLU A 34 14.65 0.78 -1.48
N GLY A 35 13.92 -0.22 -0.96
CA GLY A 35 14.37 -1.06 0.16
C GLY A 35 14.40 -0.33 1.51
N ARG A 36 13.86 0.88 1.61
CA ARG A 36 13.79 1.67 2.85
C ARG A 36 12.81 1.08 3.86
N ARG A 37 11.83 0.30 3.40
CA ARG A 37 10.87 -0.45 4.25
C ARG A 37 10.52 -1.80 3.64
N THR A 38 10.20 -2.75 4.50
CA THR A 38 9.60 -4.02 4.06
C THR A 38 8.11 -3.85 3.70
N PRO A 39 7.56 -4.68 2.79
CA PRO A 39 6.12 -4.72 2.49
C PRO A 39 5.23 -4.82 3.74
N ALA A 40 5.64 -5.64 4.71
CA ALA A 40 4.98 -5.77 6.01
C ALA A 40 4.96 -4.47 6.81
N GLN A 41 6.09 -3.77 6.90
CA GLN A 41 6.16 -2.49 7.57
C GLN A 41 5.33 -1.41 6.87
N ALA A 42 5.32 -1.39 5.54
CA ALA A 42 4.51 -0.44 4.76
C ALA A 42 3.01 -0.66 5.02
N ALA A 43 2.54 -1.92 4.96
CA ALA A 43 1.15 -2.25 5.22
C ALA A 43 0.69 -1.91 6.65
N ARG A 44 1.49 -2.25 7.67
CA ARG A 44 1.18 -1.88 9.06
C ARG A 44 1.20 -0.38 9.27
N TYR A 45 2.14 0.32 8.65
CA TYR A 45 2.21 1.78 8.73
C TYR A 45 0.98 2.44 8.10
N MET A 46 0.48 1.89 6.99
CA MET A 46 -0.78 2.33 6.38
C MET A 46 -1.99 2.07 7.26
N ALA A 47 -2.05 0.94 7.96
CA ALA A 47 -3.15 0.62 8.85
C ALA A 47 -3.34 1.67 9.96
N ARG A 48 -2.26 2.32 10.42
CA ARG A 48 -2.33 3.41 11.41
C ARG A 48 -3.15 4.61 10.94
N PHE A 49 -3.25 4.82 9.62
CA PHE A 49 -4.04 5.91 9.04
C PHE A 49 -5.51 5.51 8.79
N CYS A 50 -5.87 4.22 8.92
CA CYS A 50 -7.28 3.83 9.05
C CYS A 50 -7.64 3.82 10.54
N ILE A 51 -8.25 4.91 10.99
CA ILE A 51 -8.86 4.98 12.34
C ILE A 51 -9.95 3.92 12.55
N CYS A 52 -10.49 3.43 11.44
CA CYS A 52 -11.56 2.45 11.34
C CYS A 52 -11.14 1.01 11.68
N GLY A 53 -9.86 0.67 11.65
CA GLY A 53 -9.38 -0.70 11.84
C GLY A 53 -9.73 -1.73 10.74
N VAL A 54 -10.54 -1.36 9.73
CA VAL A 54 -10.94 -2.29 8.64
C VAL A 54 -9.87 -2.52 7.57
N PHE A 55 -8.73 -1.83 7.68
CA PHE A 55 -7.67 -1.90 6.68
C PHE A 55 -7.01 -3.29 6.68
N ASN A 56 -7.16 -4.01 5.57
CA ASN A 56 -6.59 -5.35 5.43
C ASN A 56 -5.09 -5.28 5.14
N THR A 57 -4.29 -5.37 6.21
CA THR A 57 -2.83 -5.39 6.13
C THR A 57 -2.30 -6.55 5.32
N VAL A 58 -2.83 -7.77 5.49
CA VAL A 58 -2.38 -8.98 4.77
C VAL A 58 -2.53 -8.80 3.26
N ARG A 59 -3.64 -8.19 2.81
CA ARG A 59 -3.84 -7.89 1.39
C ARG A 59 -2.89 -6.79 0.91
N ALA A 60 -2.69 -5.73 1.70
CA ALA A 60 -1.75 -4.67 1.36
C ALA A 60 -0.30 -5.18 1.24
N GLU A 61 0.14 -6.07 2.12
CA GLU A 61 1.47 -6.71 2.07
C GLU A 61 1.70 -7.43 0.74
N LYS A 62 0.72 -8.24 0.31
CA LYS A 62 0.78 -8.95 -0.98
C LYS A 62 0.87 -7.98 -2.16
N LEU A 63 0.12 -6.87 -2.11
CA LEU A 63 0.16 -5.85 -3.16
C LEU A 63 1.54 -5.17 -3.24
N PHE A 64 2.15 -4.87 -2.08
CA PHE A 64 3.49 -4.31 -1.99
C PHE A 64 4.56 -5.30 -2.46
N GLU A 65 4.48 -6.58 -2.07
CA GLU A 65 5.41 -7.63 -2.52
C GLU A 65 5.35 -7.81 -4.04
N GLN A 66 4.14 -7.82 -4.60
CA GLN A 66 3.93 -7.85 -6.06
C GLN A 66 4.41 -6.58 -6.76
N ALA A 67 4.39 -5.42 -6.09
CA ALA A 67 4.88 -4.16 -6.65
C ALA A 67 6.42 -4.12 -6.67
N ARG A 68 7.07 -4.79 -5.70
CA ARG A 68 8.52 -4.96 -5.65
C ARG A 68 9.04 -5.92 -6.73
N THR A 69 8.40 -7.06 -6.91
CA THR A 69 8.88 -8.14 -7.81
C THR A 69 8.67 -7.87 -9.31
N ARG A 70 7.65 -7.08 -9.69
CA ARG A 70 7.36 -6.75 -11.11
C ARG A 70 7.84 -5.35 -11.55
N GLY A 71 8.67 -4.71 -10.73
CA GLY A 71 9.32 -3.44 -11.05
C GLY A 71 10.75 -3.56 -11.59
N ALA A 72 11.22 -4.80 -11.82
CA ALA A 72 12.48 -5.14 -12.47
C ALA A 72 12.23 -5.54 -13.93
#